data_AF-Q6JTX8-F1
#
_entry.id   AF-Q6JTX8-F1
#
_cell.length_a   1.000
_cell.length_b   1.000
_cell.length_c   1.000
_cell.angle_alpha   90.00
_cell.angle_beta   90.00
_cell.angle_gamma   90.00
#
_symmetry.space_group_name_H-M   'P 1'
#
loop_
_entity.id
_entity.type
_entity.pdbx_description
1 polymer ?
#
loop_
_entity_poly.entity_id
_entity_poly.type
_entity_poly.pdbx_seq_one_letter_code
_entity_poly.pdbx_strand_id
1 'polypeptide(L)'
;AGVSSKNVTLGVPRLKEIINISKSPKAPSLTVFLTGAAARDAEKAKVVLCRLEHTTLKKVTANTAIYYDPDIKNTVIAEDQEFVTLYYDMPDVDTSRMSPWLLRIELDRKRMTDKKLTMEQISEKITAGFGEDLNCIFN
;
A
#
# COMPACT_ATOMS: atom_id res chain seq x y z
N ALA A 1 28.10 -0.55 21.10
CA ALA A 1 26.96 -0.19 21.96
C ALA A 1 25.99 0.67 21.15
N GLY A 2 24.72 0.26 21.04
CA GLY A 2 23.68 0.90 20.22
C GLY A 2 22.74 -0.17 19.64
N VAL A 3 21.45 -0.10 19.98
CA VAL A 3 20.45 -1.19 19.80
C VAL A 3 19.80 -1.19 18.40
N SER A 4 20.44 -0.65 17.37
CA SER A 4 19.85 -0.55 16.03
C SER A 4 20.69 -1.30 14.98
N SER A 5 20.08 -2.28 14.33
CA SER A 5 20.62 -3.10 13.24
C SER A 5 20.77 -2.34 11.91
N LYS A 6 20.96 -1.01 11.94
CA LYS A 6 21.10 -0.20 10.73
C LYS A 6 22.53 -0.29 10.18
N ASN A 7 22.64 -0.69 8.92
CA ASN A 7 23.89 -0.67 8.16
C ASN A 7 24.29 0.78 7.85
N VAL A 8 25.05 1.40 8.75
CA VAL A 8 25.68 2.71 8.53
C VAL A 8 27.02 2.50 7.82
N THR A 9 27.34 3.35 6.84
CA THR A 9 28.68 3.34 6.23
C THR A 9 29.67 3.98 7.21
N LEU A 10 30.66 3.22 7.69
CA LEU A 10 31.65 3.67 8.68
C LEU A 10 33.08 3.59 8.11
N GLY A 11 34.00 4.33 8.74
CA GLY A 11 35.43 4.30 8.40
C GLY A 11 35.79 4.98 7.07
N VAL A 12 36.81 4.45 6.39
CA VAL A 12 37.37 5.04 5.16
C VAL A 12 36.34 5.26 4.05
N PRO A 13 35.39 4.33 3.77
CA PRO A 13 34.36 4.56 2.76
C PRO A 13 33.51 5.80 3.04
N ARG A 14 33.14 6.03 4.31
CA ARG A 14 32.35 7.21 4.69
C ARG A 14 33.14 8.50 4.56
N LEU A 15 34.42 8.46 4.92
CA LEU A 15 35.32 9.61 4.80
C LEU A 15 35.51 10.01 3.33
N LYS A 16 35.63 9.04 2.41
CA LYS A 16 35.71 9.29 0.96
C LYS A 16 34.43 9.95 0.42
N GLU A 17 33.25 9.52 0.89
CA GLU A 17 31.97 10.14 0.51
C GLU A 17 31.88 11.61 0.94
N ILE A 18 32.35 11.92 2.15
CA ILE A 18 32.31 13.27 2.72
C ILE A 18 33.27 14.20 1.98
N ILE A 19 34.53 13.78 1.80
CA ILE A 19 35.55 14.61 1.13
C ILE A 19 35.15 14.94 -0.31
N ASN A 20 34.61 13.96 -1.04
CA ASN A 20 34.22 14.15 -2.43
C ASN A 20 32.83 14.77 -2.62
N ILE A 21 32.12 15.11 -1.53
CA ILE A 21 30.76 15.67 -1.56
C ILE A 21 29.85 14.84 -2.48
N SER A 22 29.81 13.53 -2.22
CA SER A 22 29.00 12.61 -3.03
C SER A 22 27.51 13.00 -2.98
N LYS A 23 26.88 13.16 -4.16
CA LYS A 23 25.43 13.44 -4.27
C LYS A 23 24.55 12.29 -3.78
N SER A 24 25.07 11.06 -3.78
CA SER A 24 24.34 9.85 -3.42
C SER A 24 25.18 9.01 -2.44
N PRO A 25 25.17 9.34 -1.13
CA PRO A 25 25.85 8.53 -0.13
C PRO A 25 25.24 7.14 -0.05
N LYS A 26 26.04 6.10 0.24
CA LYS A 26 25.62 4.70 0.18
C LYS A 26 24.57 4.33 1.25
N ALA A 27 24.67 4.92 2.44
CA ALA A 27 23.73 4.73 3.54
C ALA A 27 23.21 6.08 4.03
N PRO A 28 22.29 6.74 3.29
CA PRO A 28 21.68 7.98 3.74
C PRO A 28 20.87 7.68 5.01
N SER A 29 20.95 8.57 6.00
CA SER A 29 20.19 8.45 7.23
C SER A 29 19.64 9.80 7.64
N LEU A 30 18.45 9.78 8.23
CA LEU A 30 17.77 10.94 8.78
C LEU A 30 17.19 10.54 10.14
N THR A 31 17.44 11.37 11.15
CA THR A 31 16.83 11.23 12.47
C THR A 31 15.72 12.26 12.59
N VAL A 32 14.48 11.82 12.76
CA VAL A 32 13.31 12.68 12.92
C VAL A 32 12.90 12.67 14.38
N PHE A 33 12.90 13.84 15.01
CA PHE A 33 12.40 14.01 16.37
C PHE A 33 10.91 14.39 16.32
N LEU A 34 10.10 13.73 17.13
CA LEU A 34 8.66 14.00 17.22
C LEU A 34 8.40 15.13 18.23
N THR A 35 7.30 15.86 18.02
CA THR A 35 6.86 16.95 18.89
C THR A 35 5.47 16.68 19.47
N GLY A 36 5.08 17.46 20.49
CA GLY A 36 3.76 17.37 21.12
C GLY A 36 3.47 16.00 21.74
N ALA A 37 2.22 15.54 21.61
CA ALA A 37 1.80 14.27 22.20
C ALA A 37 2.53 13.06 21.59
N ALA A 38 2.86 13.10 20.30
CA ALA A 38 3.57 12.01 19.62
C ALA A 38 5.00 11.80 20.14
N ALA A 39 5.59 12.79 20.80
CA ALA A 39 6.90 12.65 21.45
C ALA A 39 6.88 11.80 22.73
N ARG A 40 5.70 11.61 23.32
CA ARG A 40 5.52 10.94 24.63
C ARG A 40 4.58 9.73 24.57
N ASP A 41 3.96 9.48 23.43
CA ASP A 41 2.94 8.44 23.24
C ASP A 41 3.35 7.56 22.05
N ALA A 42 3.62 6.28 22.33
CA ALA A 42 4.10 5.33 21.34
C ALA A 42 3.06 5.06 20.23
N GLU A 43 1.77 5.10 20.56
CA GLU A 43 0.71 4.83 19.59
C GLU A 43 0.57 5.99 18.61
N LYS A 44 0.68 7.23 19.11
CA LYS A 44 0.74 8.43 18.27
C LYS A 44 2.03 8.51 17.46
N ALA A 45 3.16 8.09 18.02
CA ALA A 45 4.42 7.98 17.29
C ALA A 45 4.30 6.99 16.12
N LYS A 46 3.61 5.85 16.32
CA LYS A 46 3.35 4.86 15.26
C LYS A 46 2.50 5.46 14.13
N VAL A 47 1.52 6.30 14.43
CA VAL A 47 0.74 7.00 13.39
C VAL A 47 1.64 7.90 12.52
N VAL A 48 2.58 8.63 13.13
CA VAL A 48 3.54 9.46 12.37
C VAL A 48 4.47 8.57 11.52
N LEU A 49 4.94 7.45 12.07
CA LEU A 49 5.76 6.49 11.35
C LEU A 49 5.04 5.97 10.10
N CYS A 50 3.78 5.53 10.23
CA CYS A 50 2.98 5.02 9.11
C CYS A 50 2.78 6.08 8.00
N ARG A 51 2.70 7.36 8.35
CA ARG A 51 2.57 8.46 7.38
C ARG A 51 3.88 8.79 6.64
N LEU A 52 5.02 8.66 7.31
CA LEU A 52 6.34 8.95 6.71
C LEU A 52 6.88 7.78 5.89
N GLU A 53 6.50 6.55 6.26
CA GLU A 53 7.02 5.37 5.58
C GLU A 53 6.45 5.23 4.17
N HIS A 54 7.34 5.19 3.18
CA HIS A 54 6.96 4.88 1.81
C HIS A 54 6.52 3.40 1.68
N THR A 55 5.21 3.22 1.68
CA THR A 55 4.55 1.92 1.48
C THR A 55 3.94 1.89 0.09
N THR A 56 4.25 0.85 -0.68
CA THR A 56 3.68 0.62 -2.01
C THR A 56 2.64 -0.48 -1.94
N LEU A 57 1.71 -0.52 -2.91
CA LEU A 57 0.70 -1.57 -2.99
C LEU A 57 1.34 -2.96 -2.96
N LYS A 58 2.43 -3.15 -3.72
CA LYS A 58 3.23 -4.39 -3.73
C LYS A 58 3.65 -4.87 -2.32
N LYS A 59 3.90 -3.96 -1.38
CA LYS A 59 4.30 -4.36 -0.02
C LYS A 59 3.14 -4.90 0.80
N VAL A 60 1.89 -4.51 0.50
CA VAL A 60 0.70 -4.94 1.25
C VAL A 60 -0.11 -6.01 0.53
N THR A 61 0.16 -6.24 -0.76
CA THR A 61 -0.41 -7.34 -1.54
C THR A 61 0.20 -8.69 -1.15
N ALA A 62 -0.68 -9.65 -0.88
CA ALA A 62 -0.35 -11.05 -0.65
C ALA A 62 -0.31 -11.82 -1.99
N ASN A 63 -1.32 -11.63 -2.84
CA ASN A 63 -1.46 -12.35 -4.10
C ASN A 63 -2.10 -11.46 -5.18
N THR A 64 -1.81 -11.74 -6.45
CA THR A 64 -2.43 -11.10 -7.61
C THR A 64 -2.74 -12.14 -8.66
N ALA A 65 -3.97 -12.16 -9.17
CA ALA A 65 -4.38 -13.08 -10.23
C ALA A 65 -5.29 -12.38 -11.23
N ILE A 66 -5.18 -12.77 -12.50
CA ILE A 66 -6.02 -12.29 -13.58
C ILE A 66 -6.98 -13.41 -13.96
N TYR A 67 -8.27 -13.08 -13.98
CA TYR A 67 -9.34 -13.99 -14.34
C TYR A 67 -10.04 -13.48 -15.60
N TYR A 68 -10.50 -14.43 -16.40
CA TYR A 68 -11.48 -14.14 -17.45
C TYR A 68 -12.87 -14.36 -16.85
N ASP A 69 -13.63 -13.29 -16.74
CA ASP A 69 -14.94 -13.23 -16.09
C ASP A 69 -15.97 -12.56 -17.03
N PRO A 70 -16.63 -13.35 -17.90
CA PRO A 70 -17.52 -12.81 -18.93
C PRO A 70 -18.85 -12.28 -18.38
N ASP A 71 -19.26 -12.71 -17.18
CA ASP A 71 -20.46 -12.22 -16.49
C ASP A 71 -20.07 -11.57 -15.15
N ILE A 72 -19.96 -10.24 -15.17
CA ILE A 72 -19.50 -9.44 -14.03
C ILE A 72 -20.42 -9.57 -12.82
N LYS A 73 -21.70 -9.88 -13.01
CA LYS A 73 -22.66 -10.04 -11.90
C LYS A 73 -22.55 -11.41 -11.23
N ASN A 74 -22.12 -12.41 -11.99
CA ASN A 74 -21.99 -13.80 -11.55
C ASN A 74 -20.55 -14.26 -11.76
N THR A 75 -19.65 -13.76 -10.92
CA THR A 75 -18.24 -14.07 -11.04
C THR A 75 -17.97 -15.58 -11.02
N VAL A 76 -16.99 -16.01 -11.81
CA VAL A 76 -16.46 -17.39 -11.81
C VAL A 76 -15.75 -17.77 -10.50
N ILE A 77 -15.46 -16.79 -9.64
CA ILE A 77 -14.76 -16.97 -8.37
C ILE A 77 -15.77 -17.26 -7.25
N ALA A 78 -15.94 -18.54 -6.90
CA ALA A 78 -16.97 -18.99 -5.96
C ALA A 78 -16.96 -18.28 -4.60
N GLU A 79 -15.78 -17.94 -4.07
CA GLU A 79 -15.64 -17.27 -2.77
C GLU A 79 -16.02 -15.79 -2.78
N ASP A 80 -16.03 -15.14 -3.95
CA ASP A 80 -16.38 -13.73 -4.10
C ASP A 80 -17.82 -13.53 -4.63
N GLN A 81 -18.53 -14.61 -5.00
CA GLN A 81 -19.86 -14.55 -5.62
C GLN A 81 -20.87 -13.73 -4.83
N GLU A 82 -21.06 -14.03 -3.55
CA GLU A 82 -22.04 -13.34 -2.70
C GLU A 82 -21.77 -11.83 -2.63
N PHE A 83 -20.49 -11.46 -2.48
CA PHE A 83 -20.06 -10.07 -2.42
C PHE A 83 -20.28 -9.34 -3.75
N VAL A 84 -19.88 -9.96 -4.86
CA VAL A 84 -19.99 -9.37 -6.20
C VAL A 84 -21.45 -9.20 -6.60
N THR A 85 -22.29 -10.22 -6.39
CA THR A 85 -23.73 -10.15 -6.66
C THR A 85 -24.38 -9.02 -5.86
N LEU A 86 -24.13 -8.94 -4.54
CA LEU A 86 -24.69 -7.88 -3.70
C LEU A 86 -24.29 -6.47 -4.16
N TYR A 87 -23.05 -6.31 -4.64
CA TYR A 87 -22.56 -5.02 -5.13
C TYR A 87 -23.27 -4.58 -6.42
N TYR A 88 -23.50 -5.49 -7.37
CA TYR A 88 -24.09 -5.19 -8.68
C TYR A 88 -25.62 -5.38 -8.78
N ASP A 89 -26.26 -5.82 -7.70
CA ASP A 89 -27.72 -5.88 -7.60
C ASP A 89 -28.37 -4.48 -7.55
N MET A 90 -27.59 -3.44 -7.23
CA MET A 90 -28.05 -2.05 -7.28
C MET A 90 -28.13 -1.56 -8.74
N PRO A 91 -29.26 -0.95 -9.18
CA PRO A 91 -29.54 -0.66 -10.59
C PRO A 91 -28.69 0.46 -11.23
N ASP A 92 -27.84 1.14 -10.46
CA ASP A 92 -27.16 2.37 -10.88
C ASP A 92 -25.80 2.14 -11.56
N VAL A 93 -25.34 0.88 -11.67
CA VAL A 93 -24.02 0.55 -12.23
C VAL A 93 -24.16 0.01 -13.65
N ASP A 94 -23.71 0.79 -14.64
CA ASP A 94 -23.64 0.35 -16.04
C ASP A 94 -22.46 -0.62 -16.24
N THR A 95 -22.79 -1.91 -16.30
CA THR A 95 -21.81 -3.00 -16.51
C THR A 95 -21.45 -3.19 -17.98
N SER A 96 -22.13 -2.52 -18.93
CA SER A 96 -21.94 -2.77 -20.37
C SER A 96 -20.57 -2.31 -20.90
N ARG A 97 -19.92 -1.38 -20.19
CA ARG A 97 -18.62 -0.80 -20.55
C ARG A 97 -17.43 -1.49 -19.88
N MET A 98 -17.68 -2.50 -19.05
CA MET A 98 -16.64 -3.16 -18.27
C MET A 98 -15.92 -4.26 -19.06
N SER A 99 -14.64 -4.44 -18.78
CA SER A 99 -13.82 -5.49 -19.39
C SER A 99 -14.17 -6.87 -18.85
N PRO A 100 -14.15 -7.93 -19.67
CA PRO A 100 -14.28 -9.32 -19.19
C PRO A 100 -13.01 -9.81 -18.48
N TRP A 101 -11.94 -9.00 -18.42
CA TRP A 101 -10.72 -9.33 -17.68
C TRP A 101 -10.75 -8.69 -16.30
N LEU A 102 -10.75 -9.52 -15.27
CA LEU A 102 -10.76 -9.13 -13.86
C LEU A 102 -9.35 -9.29 -13.28
N LEU A 103 -8.82 -8.22 -12.67
CA LEU A 103 -7.61 -8.27 -11.84
C LEU A 103 -8.01 -8.36 -10.36
N ARG A 104 -7.76 -9.51 -9.74
CA ARG A 104 -8.01 -9.73 -8.32
C ARG A 104 -6.72 -9.55 -7.53
N ILE A 105 -6.76 -8.69 -6.51
CA ILE A 105 -5.63 -8.41 -5.61
C ILE A 105 -6.04 -8.81 -4.20
N GLU A 106 -5.34 -9.77 -3.63
CA GLU A 106 -5.51 -10.17 -2.23
C GLU A 106 -4.52 -9.40 -1.36
N LEU A 107 -5.00 -8.78 -0.28
CA LEU A 107 -4.16 -8.01 0.63
C LEU A 107 -3.86 -8.78 1.92
N ASP A 108 -2.63 -8.62 2.41
CA ASP A 108 -2.18 -9.21 3.67
C ASP A 108 -2.78 -8.42 4.85
N ARG A 109 -3.72 -9.05 5.57
CA ARG A 109 -4.42 -8.46 6.73
C ARG A 109 -3.47 -7.98 7.82
N LYS A 110 -2.37 -8.71 8.07
CA LYS A 110 -1.40 -8.35 9.10
C LYS A 110 -0.65 -7.09 8.69
N ARG A 111 -0.20 -7.01 7.43
CA ARG A 111 0.48 -5.81 6.91
C ARG A 111 -0.45 -4.60 6.86
N MET A 112 -1.71 -4.78 6.49
CA MET A 112 -2.72 -3.71 6.51
C MET A 112 -2.89 -3.13 7.92
N THR A 113 -3.02 -4.00 8.93
CA THR A 113 -3.14 -3.61 10.34
C THR A 113 -1.88 -2.91 10.85
N ASP A 114 -0.69 -3.46 10.55
CA ASP A 114 0.58 -2.91 10.98
C ASP A 114 0.84 -1.51 10.41
N LYS A 115 0.42 -1.28 9.16
CA LYS A 115 0.52 -0.01 8.46
C LYS A 115 -0.65 0.95 8.74
N LYS A 116 -1.65 0.53 9.50
CA LYS A 116 -2.90 1.27 9.75
C LYS A 116 -3.57 1.74 8.45
N LEU A 117 -3.62 0.86 7.46
CA LEU A 117 -4.28 1.11 6.18
C LEU A 117 -5.69 0.53 6.18
N THR A 118 -6.58 1.19 5.46
CA THR A 118 -7.96 0.75 5.21
C THR A 118 -8.18 0.49 3.72
N MET A 119 -9.14 -0.36 3.38
CA MET A 119 -9.47 -0.64 1.97
C MET A 119 -9.96 0.62 1.24
N GLU A 120 -10.73 1.47 1.94
CA GLU A 120 -11.21 2.75 1.43
C GLU A 120 -10.06 3.65 0.96
N GLN A 121 -9.00 3.81 1.78
CA GLN A 121 -7.82 4.59 1.39
C GLN A 121 -7.09 4.02 0.18
N ILE A 122 -7.07 2.69 0.02
CA ILE A 122 -6.42 2.04 -1.11
C ILE A 122 -7.25 2.26 -2.38
N SER A 123 -8.56 2.02 -2.31
CA SER A 123 -9.50 2.23 -3.41
C SER A 123 -9.45 3.68 -3.89
N GLU A 124 -9.54 4.66 -2.98
CA GLU A 124 -9.45 6.08 -3.29
C GLU A 124 -8.15 6.43 -4.04
N LYS A 125 -7.01 5.87 -3.61
CA LYS A 125 -5.72 6.14 -4.26
C LYS A 125 -5.58 5.49 -5.63
N ILE A 126 -6.18 4.32 -5.84
CA ILE A 126 -6.21 3.67 -7.16
C ILE A 126 -7.08 4.50 -8.10
N THR A 127 -8.30 4.84 -7.70
CA THR A 127 -9.22 5.65 -8.53
C THR A 127 -8.65 7.04 -8.81
N ALA A 128 -7.99 7.68 -7.84
CA ALA A 128 -7.34 8.97 -8.08
C ALA A 128 -6.15 8.88 -9.06
N GLY A 129 -5.50 7.72 -9.17
CA GLY A 129 -4.36 7.51 -10.06
C GLY A 129 -4.75 7.13 -11.49
N PHE A 130 -5.83 6.36 -11.65
CA PHE A 130 -6.27 5.80 -12.93
C PHE A 130 -7.57 6.42 -13.48
N GLY A 131 -8.25 7.28 -12.71
CA GLY A 131 -9.47 7.95 -13.14
C GLY A 131 -10.62 6.97 -13.38
N GLU A 132 -11.33 7.17 -14.49
CA GLU A 132 -12.50 6.36 -14.89
C GLU A 132 -12.12 5.10 -15.70
N ASP A 133 -10.83 4.86 -15.95
CA ASP A 133 -10.36 3.72 -16.76
C ASP A 133 -10.48 2.38 -16.00
N LEU A 134 -10.67 2.43 -14.68
CA LEU A 134 -10.73 1.27 -13.80
C LEU A 134 -11.88 1.41 -12.80
N ASN A 135 -12.68 0.35 -12.66
CA ASN A 135 -13.64 0.21 -11.57
C ASN A 135 -13.02 -0.64 -10.45
N CYS A 136 -13.06 -0.14 -9.21
CA CYS A 136 -12.46 -0.79 -8.04
C CYS A 136 -13.55 -1.15 -7.03
N ILE A 137 -13.66 -2.44 -6.71
CA ILE A 137 -14.57 -2.98 -5.68
C ILE A 137 -13.75 -3.69 -4.60
N PHE A 138 -14.23 -3.68 -3.35
CA PHE A 138 -13.54 -4.31 -2.22
C PHE A 138 -14.53 -4.76 -1.13
N ASN A 139 -14.12 -5.75 -0.33
CA ASN A 139 -14.80 -6.22 0.88
C ASN A 139 -13.90 -6.19 2.12
#